data_AF-A0A380EKL5-F1
#
_entry.id   AF-A0A380EKL5-F1
#
_cell.length_a   1.000
_cell.length_b   1.000
_cell.length_c   1.000
_cell.angle_alpha   90.00
_cell.angle_beta   90.00
_cell.angle_gamma   90.00
#
_symmetry.space_group_name_H-M   'P 1'
#
loop_
_entity.id
_entity.type
_entity.pdbx_description
1 polymer ?
#
loop_
_entity_poly.entity_id
_entity_poly.type
_entity_poly.pdbx_seq_one_letter_code
_entity_poly.pdbx_strand_id
1 'polypeptide(L)' 'MKNADEVIVSSTSAEVTPVIKLDGEPVNDGKVGPITRQLQEGFESI' A
#
# COMPACT_ATOMS: atom_id res chain seq x y z
N MET A 1 9.21 -9.96 -1.02
CA MET A 1 7.82 -9.72 -0.58
C MET A 1 7.62 -10.03 0.90
N LYS A 2 7.98 -11.21 1.42
CA LYS A 2 7.71 -11.58 2.83
C LYS A 2 8.35 -10.69 3.91
N ASN A 3 9.32 -9.84 3.56
CA ASN A 3 9.97 -8.89 4.47
C ASN A 3 9.80 -7.43 4.01
N ALA A 4 8.73 -7.12 3.28
CA ALA A 4 8.45 -5.74 2.88
C ALA A 4 7.79 -5.00 4.04
N ASP A 5 8.18 -3.73 4.25
CA ASP A 5 7.53 -2.86 5.23
C ASP A 5 6.14 -2.42 4.77
N GLU A 6 5.98 -2.22 3.45
CA GLU A 6 4.74 -1.80 2.80
C GLU A 6 4.58 -2.51 1.44
N VAL A 7 3.34 -2.78 1.02
CA VAL A 7 3.00 -3.31 -0.31
C VAL A 7 1.84 -2.49 -0.86
N ILE A 8 1.93 -2.11 -2.13
CA ILE A 8 0.87 -1.42 -2.86
C ILE A 8 0.55 -2.13 -4.18
N VAL A 9 -0.67 -1.94 -4.66
CA VAL A 9 -1.07 -2.24 -6.04
C VAL A 9 -1.53 -0.94 -6.68
N SER A 10 -1.12 -0.72 -7.92
CA SER A 10 -1.56 0.42 -8.71
C SER A 10 -2.02 0.00 -10.10
N SER A 11 -3.09 0.64 -10.57
CA SER A 11 -3.58 0.56 -11.94
C SER A 11 -4.40 1.81 -12.26
N THR A 12 -4.72 2.04 -13.53
CA THR A 12 -5.59 3.17 -13.94
C THR A 12 -6.93 3.19 -13.20
N SER A 13 -7.45 2.02 -12.78
CA SER A 13 -8.74 1.92 -12.06
C SER A 13 -8.60 1.75 -10.55
N ALA A 14 -7.41 1.40 -10.04
CA ALA A 14 -7.17 1.09 -8.62
C ALA A 14 -6.25 2.11 -7.92
N GLU A 15 -5.90 3.21 -8.60
CA GLU A 15 -5.08 4.31 -8.07
C GLU A 15 -3.85 3.81 -7.31
N VAL A 16 -3.63 4.28 -6.07
CA VAL A 16 -2.62 3.74 -5.14
C VAL A 16 -3.36 3.00 -4.01
N THR A 17 -3.45 1.68 -4.13
CA THR A 17 -4.17 0.84 -3.15
C THR A 17 -3.19 0.09 -2.23
N PRO A 18 -3.28 0.25 -0.90
CA PRO A 18 -2.46 -0.50 0.06
C PRO A 18 -2.86 -1.98 0.15
N VAL A 19 -1.87 -2.85 0.32
CA VAL A 19 -2.05 -4.27 0.66
C VAL A 19 -1.52 -4.51 2.07
N ILE A 20 -2.42 -4.64 3.04
CA ILE A 20 -2.07 -4.87 4.45
C ILE A 20 -1.97 -6.35 4.82
N LYS A 21 -2.37 -7.25 3.91
CA LYS A 21 -2.41 -8.69 4.13
C LYS A 21 -2.10 -9.44 2.84
N LEU A 22 -1.20 -10.41 2.90
CA LEU A 22 -0.81 -11.27 1.78
C LEU A 22 -0.81 -12.72 2.23
N ASP A 23 -1.46 -13.60 1.47
CA ASP A 23 -1.54 -15.05 1.75
C ASP A 23 -2.02 -15.42 3.16
N GLY A 24 -2.89 -14.61 3.76
CA GLY A 24 -3.36 -14.86 5.13
C GLY A 24 -2.54 -14.19 6.23
N GLU A 25 -1.36 -13.66 5.91
CA GLU A 25 -0.43 -13.03 6.85
C GLU A 25 -0.42 -11.50 6.72
N PRO A 26 -0.29 -10.74 7.82
CA PRO A 26 -0.15 -9.29 7.75
C PRO A 26 1.15 -8.90 7.03
N VAL A 27 1.10 -7.83 6.23
CA VAL A 27 2.31 -7.17 5.73
C VAL A 27 2.84 -6.29 6.86
N ASN A 28 4.03 -6.64 7.38
CA ASN A 28 4.64 -5.97 8.54
C ASN A 28 3.70 -5.92 9.75
N ASP A 29 3.22 -4.72 10.14
CA ASP A 29 2.32 -4.51 11.27
C ASP A 29 0.82 -4.55 10.89
N GLY A 30 0.52 -4.83 9.61
CA GLY A 30 -0.84 -4.91 9.09
C GLY A 30 -1.52 -3.55 8.93
N LYS A 31 -0.76 -2.45 8.89
CA LYS A 31 -1.30 -1.09 8.71
C LYS A 31 -0.78 -0.45 7.43
N VAL A 32 -1.51 0.56 6.97
CA VAL A 32 -1.06 1.41 5.86
C VAL A 32 0.09 2.29 6.35
N GLY A 33 1.26 2.09 5.77
CA GLY A 33 2.46 2.83 6.15
C GLY A 33 2.54 4.25 5.58
N PRO A 34 3.51 5.04 6.07
CA PRO A 34 3.64 6.45 5.73
C PRO A 34 3.98 6.70 4.26
N ILE A 35 4.68 5.79 3.57
CA ILE A 35 5.03 5.97 2.16
C ILE A 35 3.80 5.81 1.28
N THR A 36 2.99 4.78 1.55
CA THR A 36 1.73 4.56 0.84
C THR A 36 0.79 5.76 1.00
N ARG A 37 0.70 6.36 2.20
CA ARG A 37 -0.09 7.58 2.41
C ARG A 37 0.40 8.77 1.59
N GLN A 38 1.72 9.01 1.57
CA GLN A 38 2.30 10.09 0.76
C GLN A 38 2.02 9.89 -0.74
N LEU A 39 2.06 8.65 -1.21
CA LEU A 39 1.72 8.32 -2.61
C LEU A 39 0.24 8.55 -2.91
N GLN A 40 -0.66 8.20 -2.00
CA GLN A 40 -2.09 8.48 -2.13
C GLN A 40 -2.37 9.98 -2.18
N GLU A 41 -1.83 10.75 -1.22
CA GLU A 41 -1.97 12.20 -1.17
C GLU A 41 -1.41 12.87 -2.43
N GLY A 42 -0.26 12.41 -2.91
CA GLY A 42 0.36 12.89 -4.14
C GLY A 42 -0.43 12.58 -5.40
N PHE A 43 -1.17 11.45 -5.42
CA PHE A 43 -2.02 11.08 -6.55
C PHE A 43 -3.36 11.85 -6.54
N GLU A 44 -3.98 12.03 -5.37
CA GLU A 44 -5.23 12.78 -5.19
C GLU A 44 -5.09 14.28 -5.46
N SER A 45 -3.88 14.83 -5.31
CA SER A 45 -3.62 16.26 -5.46
C SER A 45 -3.43 16.72 -6.92
N ILE A 46 -3.69 15.85 -7.90
CA ILE A 46 -3.52 16.09 -9.35
C ILE A 46 -4.88 16.15 -10.03
#